data_AF-V4MQU4-F1
#
_entry.id   AF-V4MQU4-F1
#
_cell.length_a   1.000
_cell.length_b   1.000
_cell.length_c   1.000
_cell.angle_alpha   90.00
_cell.angle_beta   90.00
_cell.angle_gamma   90.00
#
_symmetry.space_group_name_H-M   'P 1'
#
loop_
_entity.id
_entity.type
_entity.pdbx_description
1 polymer ?
#
loop_
_entity_poly.entity_id
_entity_poly.type
_entity_poly.pdbx_seq_one_letter_code
_entity_poly.pdbx_strand_id
1 'polypeptide(L)'
;MIFTLNLTTLIIIGRYKIHMFLMITSTPCSHLTTTLTISLSMLIPNKVLDEQGKLRCLFKKFEKEDELAAKTETSVYLLDHPIRGHRSKSPEIYGFSGVLPTIFLRFTKGNESNLGVLVQFEENVGCIDKYISKNPHKINFDEIRRISLLDVRFANMDRNVDNILVQEKGNGTTHCIPIDHGMCFSNKGQIYNICNPYWLGVMEKRANEAFSPDCVNYVARLDPDVDIAFLRRCGWEPKYIEPFKIFTTFLKIAVSQGITTYHIGLIVSFKCNDPSFTLQAMVESVKRDGNFILNVGNRIEKRLKEYHAAI
;
A
#
# COMPACT_ATOMS: atom_id res chain seq x y z
N MET A 1 20.47 -25.30 5.30
CA MET A 1 19.62 -26.08 4.37
C MET A 1 19.41 -25.20 3.14
N ILE A 2 19.94 -25.63 1.99
CA ILE A 2 19.76 -24.98 0.69
C ILE A 2 18.38 -25.41 0.20
N PHE A 3 17.50 -24.46 -0.09
CA PHE A 3 16.14 -24.76 -0.55
C PHE A 3 16.09 -24.65 -2.07
N THR A 4 15.38 -25.57 -2.71
CA THR A 4 15.04 -25.45 -4.12
C THR A 4 13.63 -24.91 -4.20
N LEU A 5 13.46 -23.61 -4.40
CA LEU A 5 12.13 -23.07 -4.71
C LEU A 5 11.73 -23.47 -6.12
N ASN A 6 10.64 -24.22 -6.25
CA ASN A 6 9.95 -24.38 -7.52
C ASN A 6 8.98 -23.19 -7.67
N LEU A 7 9.48 -22.08 -8.19
CA LEU A 7 8.66 -20.89 -8.48
C LEU A 7 7.82 -21.15 -9.73
N THR A 8 6.64 -21.77 -9.57
CA THR A 8 5.76 -22.09 -10.69
C THR A 8 4.92 -20.91 -11.18
N THR A 9 4.98 -19.73 -10.55
CA THR A 9 4.25 -18.55 -11.06
C THR A 9 4.88 -17.23 -10.60
N LEU A 10 5.88 -16.74 -11.33
CA LEU A 10 6.24 -15.33 -11.32
C LEU A 10 5.73 -14.74 -12.64
N ILE A 11 4.59 -14.06 -12.60
CA ILE A 11 4.05 -13.46 -13.81
C ILE A 11 4.89 -12.23 -14.17
N ILE A 12 5.47 -12.35 -15.36
CA ILE A 12 6.21 -11.36 -16.13
C ILE A 12 5.44 -10.04 -16.20
N ILE A 13 6.10 -8.94 -15.86
CA ILE A 13 5.64 -7.59 -16.22
C ILE A 13 6.73 -6.94 -17.06
N GLY A 14 6.50 -6.95 -18.39
CA GLY A 14 6.93 -5.94 -19.37
C GLY A 14 8.40 -5.52 -19.43
N ARG A 15 9.12 -6.00 -20.46
CA ARG A 15 10.34 -5.46 -21.15
C ARG A 15 11.50 -4.81 -20.38
N TYR A 16 11.43 -4.61 -19.08
CA TYR A 16 12.52 -4.13 -18.24
C TYR A 16 12.65 -5.09 -17.08
N LYS A 17 13.82 -5.74 -17.03
CA LYS A 17 14.27 -6.58 -15.92
C LYS A 17 14.03 -5.82 -14.62
N ILE A 18 13.00 -6.19 -13.86
CA ILE A 18 12.96 -5.88 -12.44
C ILE A 18 14.06 -6.77 -11.84
N HIS A 19 15.27 -6.21 -11.79
CA HIS A 19 16.34 -6.63 -10.89
C HIS A 19 15.85 -6.39 -9.45
N MET A 20 14.83 -7.14 -9.03
CA MET A 20 14.83 -7.62 -7.67
C MET A 20 15.99 -8.60 -7.62
N PHE A 21 16.95 -8.31 -6.75
CA PHE A 21 18.10 -9.14 -6.45
C PHE A 21 17.74 -10.63 -6.40
N LEU A 22 17.95 -11.29 -7.53
CA LEU A 22 18.63 -12.56 -7.60
C LEU A 22 19.95 -12.27 -8.30
N MET A 23 21.01 -12.07 -7.52
CA MET A 23 22.31 -12.59 -7.96
C MET A 23 22.20 -14.12 -7.85
N ILE A 24 21.59 -14.74 -8.85
CA ILE A 24 21.81 -16.15 -9.16
C ILE A 24 22.01 -16.19 -10.66
N THR A 25 23.23 -16.51 -11.05
CA THR A 25 23.69 -16.61 -12.43
C THR A 25 22.88 -17.65 -13.22
N SER A 26 22.32 -17.26 -14.37
CA SER A 26 22.56 -17.96 -15.65
C SER A 26 21.85 -17.26 -16.82
N THR A 27 22.49 -17.42 -17.98
CA THR A 27 22.34 -16.85 -19.33
C THR A 27 20.93 -16.76 -19.95
N PRO A 28 20.74 -15.94 -21.01
CA PRO A 28 19.42 -15.63 -21.55
C PRO A 28 18.84 -16.80 -22.35
N CYS A 29 17.63 -17.24 -22.02
CA CYS A 29 16.88 -18.16 -22.85
C CYS A 29 15.41 -17.70 -22.96
N SER A 30 14.99 -17.47 -24.18
CA SER A 30 13.60 -17.24 -24.59
C SER A 30 12.82 -18.54 -24.37
N HIS A 31 11.93 -18.59 -23.37
CA HIS A 31 10.75 -19.46 -23.17
C HIS A 31 10.49 -19.50 -21.65
N LEU A 32 9.52 -18.70 -21.17
CA LEU A 32 9.33 -18.40 -19.74
C LEU A 32 8.42 -19.40 -19.02
N THR A 33 8.99 -20.55 -18.70
CA THR A 33 8.66 -21.33 -17.49
C THR A 33 9.99 -21.65 -16.81
N THR A 34 10.61 -20.64 -16.22
CA THR A 34 11.90 -20.81 -15.54
C THR A 34 11.65 -21.04 -14.06
N THR A 35 11.87 -22.28 -13.61
CA THR A 35 12.02 -22.61 -12.20
C THR A 35 13.21 -21.83 -11.62
N LEU A 36 12.92 -20.79 -10.85
CA LEU A 36 13.95 -20.03 -10.14
C LEU A 36 14.31 -20.77 -8.86
N THR A 37 15.42 -21.51 -8.88
CA THR A 37 15.96 -22.17 -7.68
C THR A 37 16.57 -21.11 -6.77
N ILE A 38 15.80 -20.61 -5.78
CA ILE A 38 16.34 -19.71 -4.76
C ILE A 38 16.75 -20.52 -3.54
N SER A 39 18.05 -20.58 -3.25
CA SER A 39 18.55 -21.10 -1.98
C SER A 39 18.29 -20.11 -0.85
N LEU A 40 17.06 -20.13 -0.29
CA LEU A 40 16.70 -19.30 0.86
C LEU A 40 17.07 -20.01 2.15
N SER A 41 18.19 -19.70 2.80
CA SER A 41 18.46 -20.28 4.12
C SER A 41 17.51 -19.69 5.18
N MET A 42 16.32 -20.26 5.35
CA MET A 42 15.43 -20.00 6.50
C MET A 42 15.94 -20.74 7.73
N LEU A 43 17.20 -20.49 8.11
CA LEU A 43 17.82 -21.06 9.31
C LEU A 43 17.22 -20.46 10.59
N ILE A 44 16.54 -19.31 10.47
CA ILE A 44 15.84 -18.61 11.54
C ILE A 44 14.38 -18.40 11.09
N PRO A 45 13.37 -18.66 11.93
CA PRO A 45 11.97 -18.48 11.56
C PRO A 45 11.73 -17.11 10.93
N ASN A 46 11.04 -17.10 9.79
CA ASN A 46 10.59 -15.89 9.09
C ASN A 46 11.71 -14.95 8.60
N LYS A 47 12.98 -15.36 8.62
CA LYS A 47 14.11 -14.53 8.16
C LYS A 47 14.78 -15.15 6.94
N VAL A 48 15.06 -14.30 5.95
CA VAL A 48 15.79 -14.65 4.74
C VAL A 48 17.12 -13.91 4.72
N LEU A 49 18.21 -14.68 4.75
CA LEU A 49 19.58 -14.17 4.70
C LEU A 49 20.16 -14.33 3.28
N ASP A 50 21.09 -13.46 2.90
CA ASP A 50 21.93 -13.67 1.72
C ASP A 50 23.11 -14.63 2.01
N GLU A 51 23.94 -14.88 0.99
CA GLU A 51 25.11 -15.76 1.07
C GLU A 51 26.15 -15.29 2.10
N GLN A 52 26.15 -14.01 2.46
CA GLN A 52 27.03 -13.43 3.46
C GLN A 52 26.40 -13.43 4.87
N GLY A 53 25.19 -13.99 5.02
CA GLY A 53 24.46 -14.05 6.29
C GLY A 53 23.74 -12.75 6.64
N LYS A 54 23.66 -11.76 5.74
CA LYS A 54 22.94 -10.52 5.99
C LYS A 54 21.44 -10.71 5.79
N LEU A 55 20.63 -10.21 6.72
CA LEU A 55 19.17 -10.22 6.62
C LEU A 55 18.69 -9.34 5.46
N ARG A 56 17.93 -9.93 4.53
CA ARG A 56 17.40 -9.25 3.34
C ARG A 56 15.90 -9.14 3.32
N CYS A 57 15.20 -10.19 3.76
CA CYS A 57 13.73 -10.21 3.75
C CYS A 57 13.19 -10.87 5.02
N LEU A 58 11.94 -10.55 5.33
CA LEU A 58 11.11 -11.26 6.28
C LEU A 58 10.06 -12.07 5.52
N PHE A 59 9.87 -13.32 5.90
CA PHE A 59 8.79 -14.16 5.40
C PHE A 59 7.61 -14.11 6.37
N LYS A 60 6.49 -13.53 5.94
CA LYS A 60 5.24 -13.53 6.67
C LYS A 60 4.38 -14.67 6.14
N LYS A 61 4.21 -15.71 6.95
CA LYS A 61 3.36 -16.87 6.63
C LYS A 61 1.88 -16.49 6.77
N PHE A 62 1.06 -17.01 5.86
CA PHE A 62 -0.40 -16.91 5.90
C PHE A 62 -1.01 -18.30 5.82
N GLU A 63 -2.17 -18.48 6.46
CA GLU A 63 -2.99 -19.66 6.26
C GLU A 63 -3.72 -19.60 4.92
N LYS A 64 -4.22 -20.74 4.44
CA LYS A 64 -4.78 -20.85 3.08
C LYS A 64 -6.02 -19.98 2.91
N GLU A 65 -6.83 -19.88 3.95
CA GLU A 65 -7.99 -19.02 4.08
C GLU A 65 -7.65 -17.52 3.96
N ASP A 66 -6.43 -17.13 4.31
CA ASP A 66 -5.94 -15.75 4.30
C ASP A 66 -5.17 -15.38 3.03
N GLU A 67 -5.27 -16.19 1.97
CA GLU A 67 -4.60 -15.92 0.69
C GLU A 67 -4.97 -14.55 0.11
N LEU A 68 -6.21 -14.08 0.35
CA LEU A 68 -6.62 -12.75 -0.06
C LEU A 68 -5.80 -11.67 0.65
N ALA A 69 -5.54 -11.80 1.95
CA ALA A 69 -4.74 -10.83 2.71
C ALA A 69 -3.29 -10.79 2.21
N ALA A 70 -2.68 -11.96 1.94
CA ALA A 70 -1.33 -12.04 1.35
C ALA A 70 -1.25 -11.37 -0.03
N LYS A 71 -2.26 -11.59 -0.89
CA LYS A 71 -2.36 -10.91 -2.20
C LYS A 71 -2.61 -9.42 -2.04
N THR A 72 -3.42 -8.99 -1.08
CA THR A 72 -3.67 -7.59 -0.79
C THR A 72 -2.38 -6.88 -0.36
N GLU A 73 -1.61 -7.47 0.55
CA GLU A 73 -0.32 -6.91 0.98
C GLU A 73 0.64 -6.71 -0.19
N THR A 74 0.70 -7.69 -1.10
CA THR A 74 1.51 -7.60 -2.32
C THR A 74 0.93 -6.60 -3.34
N SER A 75 -0.39 -6.48 -3.43
CA SER A 75 -1.07 -5.52 -4.31
C SER A 75 -0.75 -4.09 -3.92
N VAL A 76 -0.68 -3.80 -2.62
CA VAL A 76 -0.35 -2.47 -2.10
C VAL A 76 1.06 -2.06 -2.55
N TYR A 77 2.04 -2.94 -2.52
CA TYR A 77 3.36 -2.67 -3.10
C TYR A 77 3.29 -2.45 -4.62
N LEU A 78 2.61 -3.34 -5.36
CA LEU A 78 2.52 -3.26 -6.82
C LEU A 78 1.86 -1.95 -7.28
N LEU A 79 0.94 -1.43 -6.49
CA LEU A 79 0.15 -0.24 -6.80
C LEU A 79 0.61 1.02 -6.08
N ASP A 80 1.54 0.95 -5.12
CA ASP A 80 2.31 2.12 -4.69
C ASP A 80 3.23 2.53 -5.84
N HIS A 81 2.73 3.36 -6.75
CA HIS A 81 3.45 3.66 -7.98
C HIS A 81 4.60 4.63 -7.72
N PRO A 82 5.70 4.52 -8.47
CA PRO A 82 6.71 5.55 -8.55
C PRO A 82 6.11 6.93 -8.84
N ILE A 83 6.74 7.99 -8.33
CA ILE A 83 6.20 9.35 -8.47
C ILE A 83 6.05 9.74 -9.94
N ARG A 84 6.93 9.27 -10.83
CA ARG A 84 6.94 9.62 -12.27
C ARG A 84 6.17 8.66 -13.18
N GLY A 85 5.43 7.69 -12.64
CA GLY A 85 4.56 6.87 -13.49
C GLY A 85 4.16 5.54 -12.89
N HIS A 86 3.29 4.83 -13.62
CA HIS A 86 2.77 3.54 -13.21
C HIS A 86 3.88 2.49 -13.12
N ARG A 87 3.89 1.71 -12.03
CA ARG A 87 4.95 0.73 -11.70
C ARG A 87 5.24 -0.26 -12.82
N SER A 88 4.21 -0.72 -13.54
CA SER A 88 4.38 -1.65 -14.67
C SER A 88 5.26 -1.14 -15.83
N LYS A 89 5.61 0.14 -15.84
CA LYS A 89 6.45 0.79 -16.86
C LYS A 89 7.71 1.44 -16.28
N SER A 90 7.96 1.31 -14.98
CA SER A 90 9.03 2.01 -14.28
C SER A 90 10.07 1.02 -13.72
N PRO A 91 11.38 1.34 -13.83
CA PRO A 91 12.42 0.58 -13.14
C PRO A 91 12.55 0.96 -11.65
N GLU A 92 11.86 2.00 -11.19
CA GLU A 92 11.94 2.45 -9.78
C GLU A 92 11.33 1.40 -8.84
N ILE A 93 12.13 0.96 -7.87
CA ILE A 93 11.75 -0.08 -6.91
C ILE A 93 10.76 0.46 -5.89
N TYR A 94 11.03 1.64 -5.32
CA TYR A 94 10.16 2.23 -4.31
C TYR A 94 9.10 3.11 -4.97
N GLY A 95 7.89 3.04 -4.43
CA GLY A 95 6.78 3.88 -4.87
C GLY A 95 6.76 5.21 -4.15
N PHE A 96 5.70 5.97 -4.42
CA PHE A 96 5.42 7.28 -3.85
C PHE A 96 5.40 7.26 -2.32
N SER A 97 4.80 6.23 -1.72
CA SER A 97 4.57 6.12 -0.28
C SER A 97 5.67 5.33 0.44
N GLY A 98 6.61 4.74 -0.32
CA GLY A 98 7.72 3.98 0.21
C GLY A 98 7.34 2.58 0.70
N VAL A 99 6.29 1.96 0.13
CA VAL A 99 5.95 0.57 0.47
C VAL A 99 7.12 -0.33 0.09
N LEU A 100 7.56 -1.15 1.06
CA LEU A 100 8.67 -2.06 0.86
C LEU A 100 8.35 -3.11 -0.21
N PRO A 101 9.33 -3.47 -1.05
CA PRO A 101 9.20 -4.59 -1.97
C PRO A 101 8.64 -5.82 -1.30
N THR A 102 7.49 -6.25 -1.82
CA THR A 102 6.69 -7.34 -1.30
C THR A 102 6.42 -8.33 -2.42
N ILE A 103 6.66 -9.62 -2.17
CA ILE A 103 6.46 -10.71 -3.13
C ILE A 103 5.55 -11.76 -2.53
N PHE A 104 4.43 -12.05 -3.22
CA PHE A 104 3.59 -13.19 -2.91
C PHE A 104 4.27 -14.50 -3.31
N LEU A 105 4.23 -15.50 -2.43
CA LEU A 105 4.84 -16.81 -2.67
C LEU A 105 3.91 -17.95 -2.24
N ARG A 106 3.97 -19.03 -3.03
CA ARG A 106 3.50 -20.35 -2.64
C ARG A 106 4.64 -21.34 -2.91
N PHE A 107 4.96 -22.17 -1.93
CA PHE A 107 6.00 -23.18 -2.08
C PHE A 107 5.74 -24.38 -1.18
N THR A 108 6.40 -25.50 -1.47
CA THR A 108 6.30 -26.71 -0.66
C THR A 108 7.61 -26.94 0.08
N LYS A 109 7.53 -27.29 1.37
CA LYS A 109 8.67 -27.72 2.18
C LYS A 109 8.38 -29.13 2.70
N GLY A 110 9.03 -30.14 2.14
CA GLY A 110 8.67 -31.54 2.40
C GLY A 110 7.25 -31.81 1.90
N ASN A 111 6.34 -32.19 2.80
CA ASN A 111 4.92 -32.38 2.49
C ASN A 111 4.05 -31.15 2.87
N GLU A 112 4.65 -30.10 3.41
CA GLU A 112 3.92 -28.90 3.85
C GLU A 112 3.80 -27.88 2.73
N SER A 113 2.57 -27.54 2.35
CA SER A 113 2.29 -26.39 1.50
C SER A 113 2.36 -25.11 2.34
N ASN A 114 3.18 -24.16 1.90
CA ASN A 114 3.36 -22.87 2.53
C ASN A 114 2.89 -21.75 1.60
N LEU A 115 2.31 -20.72 2.20
CA LEU A 115 1.78 -19.53 1.56
C LEU A 115 2.23 -18.32 2.36
N GLY A 116 2.58 -17.25 1.68
CA GLY A 116 2.84 -15.99 2.35
C GLY A 116 3.46 -14.94 1.47
N VAL A 117 4.12 -13.97 2.11
CA VAL A 117 4.84 -12.91 1.41
C VAL A 117 6.28 -12.80 1.91
N LEU A 118 7.19 -12.47 1.00
CA LEU A 118 8.50 -11.92 1.35
C LEU A 118 8.41 -10.40 1.30
N VAL A 119 8.74 -9.75 2.42
CA VAL A 119 8.86 -8.30 2.52
C VAL A 119 10.33 -7.97 2.70
N GLN A 120 10.84 -6.98 1.96
CA GLN A 120 12.19 -6.48 2.18
C GLN A 120 12.38 -6.08 3.66
N PHE A 121 13.53 -6.45 4.21
CA PHE A 121 13.95 -5.99 5.52
C PHE A 121 14.66 -4.65 5.40
N GLU A 122 14.28 -3.71 6.24
CA GLU A 122 14.96 -2.42 6.40
C GLU A 122 15.39 -2.22 7.85
N GLU A 123 16.66 -1.83 8.03
CA GLU A 123 17.16 -1.38 9.32
C GLU A 123 16.44 -0.08 9.71
N ASN A 124 15.99 -0.02 10.96
CA ASN A 124 15.15 1.06 11.47
C ASN A 124 15.42 1.27 12.96
N VAL A 125 15.01 2.43 13.48
CA VAL A 125 15.18 2.83 14.89
C VAL A 125 13.90 2.59 15.71
N GLY A 126 12.94 1.84 15.16
CA GLY A 126 11.66 1.49 15.80
C GLY A 126 10.45 2.14 15.13
N CYS A 127 9.30 2.06 15.81
CA CYS A 127 8.04 2.61 15.36
C CYS A 127 7.93 4.13 15.59
N ILE A 128 7.03 4.77 14.86
CA ILE A 128 6.91 6.24 14.82
C ILE A 128 6.57 6.87 16.18
N ASP A 129 5.77 6.23 17.03
CA ASP A 129 5.21 6.87 18.23
C ASP A 129 6.27 7.27 19.26
N LYS A 130 7.20 6.36 19.54
CA LYS A 130 8.34 6.65 20.42
C LYS A 130 9.33 7.64 19.79
N TYR A 131 9.37 7.69 18.46
CA TYR A 131 10.30 8.55 17.75
C TYR A 131 9.79 10.00 17.67
N ILE A 132 8.54 10.20 17.25
CA ILE A 132 7.93 11.53 17.04
C ILE A 132 7.83 12.31 18.36
N SER A 133 7.57 11.64 19.47
CA SER A 133 7.53 12.26 20.80
C SER A 133 8.88 12.81 21.26
N LYS A 134 9.98 12.13 20.90
CA LYS A 134 11.35 12.54 21.25
C LYS A 134 11.98 13.50 20.24
N ASN A 135 11.64 13.35 18.96
CA ASN A 135 12.29 14.04 17.84
C ASN A 135 11.27 14.65 16.85
N PRO A 136 10.30 15.47 17.28
CA PRO A 136 9.21 15.94 16.41
C PRO A 136 9.70 16.78 15.22
N HIS A 137 10.84 17.45 15.37
CA HIS A 137 11.47 18.30 14.35
C HIS A 137 12.21 17.49 13.26
N LYS A 138 12.46 16.20 13.48
CA LYS A 138 13.13 15.34 12.50
C LYS A 138 12.15 14.64 11.56
N ILE A 139 10.88 14.51 11.96
CA ILE A 139 9.87 13.78 11.18
C ILE A 139 9.57 14.50 9.87
N ASN A 140 9.66 13.75 8.77
CA ASN A 140 9.22 14.20 7.47
C ASN A 140 7.69 14.03 7.33
N PHE A 141 6.95 15.09 7.60
CA PHE A 141 5.49 15.06 7.50
C PHE A 141 4.97 14.92 6.06
N ASP A 142 5.78 15.19 5.03
CA ASP A 142 5.37 14.89 3.66
C ASP A 142 5.23 13.37 3.47
N GLU A 143 6.13 12.55 4.00
CA GLU A 143 5.99 11.08 3.94
C GLU A 143 4.77 10.56 4.70
N ILE A 144 4.43 11.15 5.84
CA ILE A 144 3.18 10.83 6.56
C ILE A 144 1.95 11.13 5.68
N ARG A 145 1.97 12.24 4.91
CA ARG A 145 0.91 12.53 3.94
C ARG A 145 0.86 11.48 2.83
N ARG A 146 2.00 11.04 2.30
CA ARG A 146 2.02 9.99 1.27
C ARG A 146 1.47 8.66 1.79
N ILE A 147 1.85 8.27 3.01
CA ILE A 147 1.31 7.10 3.71
C ILE A 147 -0.22 7.25 3.91
N SER A 148 -0.70 8.43 4.30
CA SER A 148 -2.15 8.65 4.46
C SER A 148 -2.93 8.48 3.16
N LEU A 149 -2.38 8.96 2.03
CA LEU A 149 -2.98 8.81 0.71
C LEU A 149 -3.02 7.33 0.29
N LEU A 150 -1.96 6.57 0.58
CA LEU A 150 -1.93 5.13 0.38
C LEU A 150 -3.01 4.43 1.22
N ASP A 151 -3.05 4.70 2.51
CA ASP A 151 -3.98 4.05 3.44
C ASP A 151 -5.44 4.32 3.08
N VAL A 152 -5.77 5.55 2.71
CA VAL A 152 -7.12 5.90 2.24
C VAL A 152 -7.42 5.15 0.95
N ARG A 153 -6.49 5.13 -0.03
CA ARG A 153 -6.72 4.46 -1.32
C ARG A 153 -6.99 2.96 -1.15
N PHE A 154 -6.33 2.32 -0.18
CA PHE A 154 -6.44 0.90 0.10
C PHE A 154 -7.41 0.55 1.22
N ALA A 155 -8.16 1.52 1.75
CA ALA A 155 -9.05 1.33 2.90
C ALA A 155 -8.35 0.57 4.05
N ASN A 156 -7.17 1.05 4.46
CA ASN A 156 -6.38 0.36 5.47
C ASN A 156 -7.08 0.40 6.84
N MET A 157 -7.35 -0.77 7.41
CA MET A 157 -8.06 -0.93 8.67
C MET A 157 -7.14 -1.04 9.89
N ASP A 158 -5.83 -1.08 9.70
CA ASP A 158 -4.89 -1.33 10.78
C ASP A 158 -3.61 -0.49 10.66
N ARG A 159 -3.72 0.76 10.21
CA ARG A 159 -2.57 1.69 10.33
C ARG A 159 -2.44 2.16 11.78
N ASN A 160 -1.86 1.32 12.62
CA ASN A 160 -1.51 1.64 14.00
C ASN A 160 -0.07 2.19 14.11
N VAL A 161 0.37 2.49 15.34
CA VAL A 161 1.68 3.09 15.65
C VAL A 161 2.84 2.22 15.21
N ASP A 162 2.70 0.89 15.32
CA ASP A 162 3.76 -0.09 15.06
C ASP A 162 3.93 -0.35 13.56
N ASN A 163 2.92 0.00 12.77
CA ASN A 163 2.90 -0.19 11.32
C ASN A 163 3.54 0.97 10.54
N ILE A 164 4.17 1.94 11.21
CA ILE A 164 5.03 2.95 10.58
C ILE A 164 6.39 2.90 11.26
N LEU A 165 7.38 2.37 10.55
CA LEU A 165 8.77 2.35 11.02
C LEU A 165 9.45 3.68 10.72
N VAL A 166 10.44 4.03 11.52
CA VAL A 166 11.33 5.18 11.28
C VAL A 166 12.74 4.68 11.01
N GLN A 167 13.30 5.08 9.87
CA GLN A 167 14.69 4.86 9.53
C GLN A 167 15.45 6.18 9.65
N GLU A 168 16.56 6.21 10.39
CA GLU A 168 17.49 7.34 10.38
C GLU A 168 18.58 7.08 9.33
N LYS A 169 18.79 8.04 8.43
CA LYS A 169 19.95 8.03 7.53
C LYS A 169 21.13 8.72 8.18
N GLY A 170 22.34 8.39 7.71
CA GLY A 170 23.60 8.92 8.26
C GLY A 170 23.77 10.44 8.20
N ASN A 171 22.95 11.14 7.41
CA ASN A 171 22.87 12.60 7.34
C ASN A 171 21.86 13.21 8.35
N GLY A 172 21.26 12.41 9.23
CA GLY A 172 20.27 12.84 10.22
C GLY A 172 18.84 12.98 9.69
N THR A 173 18.58 12.75 8.39
CA THR A 173 17.21 12.74 7.85
C THR A 173 16.51 11.45 8.20
N THR A 174 15.22 11.52 8.54
CA THR A 174 14.41 10.35 8.85
C THR A 174 13.50 9.98 7.69
N HIS A 175 13.25 8.69 7.51
CA HIS A 175 12.26 8.16 6.59
C HIS A 175 11.21 7.35 7.33
N CYS A 176 9.94 7.60 7.03
CA CYS A 176 8.81 6.83 7.51
C CYS A 176 8.51 5.71 6.51
N ILE A 177 8.43 4.48 6.99
CA ILE A 177 8.26 3.29 6.16
C ILE A 177 6.93 2.63 6.55
N PRO A 178 5.91 2.64 5.68
CA PRO A 178 4.67 1.92 5.93
C PRO A 178 4.89 0.42 5.75
N ILE A 179 4.48 -0.37 6.74
CA ILE A 179 4.53 -1.83 6.71
C ILE A 179 3.14 -2.43 7.00
N ASP A 180 3.04 -3.75 6.90
CA ASP A 180 1.88 -4.54 7.30
C ASP A 180 0.54 -4.09 6.69
N HIS A 181 0.34 -4.40 5.41
CA HIS A 181 -0.83 -3.97 4.66
C HIS A 181 -1.91 -5.07 4.53
N GLY A 182 -1.78 -6.17 5.29
CA GLY A 182 -2.65 -7.35 5.18
C GLY A 182 -4.13 -7.06 5.52
N MET A 183 -4.40 -6.02 6.31
CA MET A 183 -5.74 -5.64 6.76
C MET A 183 -6.45 -4.62 5.85
N CYS A 184 -5.86 -4.26 4.70
CA CYS A 184 -6.54 -3.40 3.72
C CYS A 184 -7.82 -4.07 3.18
N PHE A 185 -8.91 -3.31 3.06
CA PHE A 185 -10.25 -3.79 2.65
C PHE A 185 -10.84 -4.93 3.51
N SER A 186 -10.40 -5.10 4.75
CA SER A 186 -10.88 -6.18 5.63
C SER A 186 -12.26 -5.91 6.24
N ASN A 187 -12.74 -4.66 6.21
CA ASN A 187 -14.03 -4.29 6.79
C ASN A 187 -15.20 -4.69 5.89
N LYS A 188 -16.07 -5.59 6.40
CA LYS A 188 -17.29 -6.00 5.69
C LYS A 188 -18.55 -5.25 6.11
N GLY A 189 -18.55 -4.62 7.29
CA GLY A 189 -19.72 -3.90 7.81
C GLY A 189 -19.78 -2.45 7.30
N GLN A 190 -18.65 -1.77 7.31
CA GLN A 190 -18.50 -0.38 6.86
C GLN A 190 -17.42 -0.32 5.79
N ILE A 191 -17.79 -0.67 4.57
CA ILE A 191 -16.88 -0.87 3.44
C ILE A 191 -16.09 0.42 3.10
N TYR A 192 -16.67 1.59 3.34
CA TYR A 192 -16.12 2.90 3.00
C TYR A 192 -15.60 3.66 4.23
N ASN A 193 -14.96 2.92 5.13
CA ASN A 193 -14.38 3.42 6.36
C ASN A 193 -12.91 2.93 6.49
N ILE A 194 -12.09 3.73 7.17
CA ILE A 194 -10.76 3.33 7.67
C ILE A 194 -10.71 3.50 9.18
N CYS A 195 -10.21 2.50 9.89
CA CYS A 195 -10.28 2.43 11.35
C CYS A 195 -9.27 3.35 12.03
N ASN A 196 -9.66 4.60 12.30
CA ASN A 196 -8.92 5.57 13.11
C ASN A 196 -7.38 5.47 12.96
N PRO A 197 -6.84 5.74 11.76
CA PRO A 197 -5.43 5.53 11.48
C PRO A 197 -4.58 6.44 12.35
N TYR A 198 -3.44 5.94 12.83
CA TYR A 198 -2.56 6.65 13.76
C TYR A 198 -2.16 8.05 13.24
N TRP A 199 -1.88 8.17 11.93
CA TRP A 199 -1.49 9.43 11.33
C TRP A 199 -2.57 10.52 11.45
N LEU A 200 -3.85 10.19 11.69
CA LEU A 200 -4.90 11.20 11.84
C LEU A 200 -4.63 12.10 13.05
N GLY A 201 -4.27 11.53 14.20
CA GLY A 201 -3.90 12.30 15.38
C GLY A 201 -2.60 13.08 15.19
N VAL A 202 -1.63 12.50 14.48
CA VAL A 202 -0.37 13.19 14.13
C VAL A 202 -0.62 14.42 13.26
N MET A 203 -1.60 14.36 12.35
CA MET A 203 -1.92 15.42 11.39
C MET A 203 -2.85 16.50 11.95
N GLU A 204 -3.42 16.33 13.14
CA GLU A 204 -4.35 17.29 13.76
C GLU A 204 -3.74 18.68 13.91
N LYS A 205 -2.50 18.77 14.41
CA LYS A 205 -1.78 20.06 14.53
C LYS A 205 -1.39 20.68 13.19
N ARG A 206 -1.63 19.96 12.09
CA ARG A 206 -1.34 20.32 10.70
C ARG A 206 -2.59 20.30 9.84
N ALA A 207 -3.76 20.49 10.47
CA ALA A 207 -5.07 20.33 9.84
C ALA A 207 -5.23 21.11 8.53
N ASN A 208 -4.64 22.31 8.43
CA ASN A 208 -4.80 23.21 7.29
C ASN A 208 -3.61 23.20 6.31
N GLU A 209 -2.63 22.30 6.50
CA GLU A 209 -1.48 22.24 5.61
C GLU A 209 -1.84 21.53 4.29
N ALA A 210 -1.74 22.27 3.19
CA ALA A 210 -2.00 21.77 1.85
C ALA A 210 -1.03 20.67 1.41
N PHE A 211 -1.48 19.85 0.46
CA PHE A 211 -0.62 18.89 -0.21
C PHE A 211 0.43 19.60 -1.07
N SER A 212 1.63 19.00 -1.17
CA SER A 212 2.64 19.46 -2.11
C SER A 212 2.18 19.25 -3.56
N PRO A 213 2.68 20.03 -4.53
CA PRO A 213 2.36 19.84 -5.95
C PRO A 213 2.63 18.41 -6.43
N ASP A 214 3.67 17.77 -5.91
CA ASP A 214 4.02 16.38 -6.18
C ASP A 214 2.92 15.41 -5.72
N CYS A 215 2.37 15.60 -4.52
CA CYS A 215 1.24 14.81 -4.03
C CYS A 215 0.00 15.00 -4.91
N VAL A 216 -0.35 16.25 -5.23
CA VAL A 216 -1.52 16.57 -6.07
C VAL A 216 -1.39 15.90 -7.44
N ASN A 217 -0.22 16.06 -8.07
CA ASN A 217 0.08 15.48 -9.37
C ASN A 217 0.10 13.95 -9.35
N TYR A 218 0.63 13.34 -8.30
CA TYR A 218 0.60 11.88 -8.12
C TYR A 218 -0.84 11.36 -8.05
N VAL A 219 -1.66 11.94 -7.18
CA VAL A 219 -3.06 11.52 -6.99
C VAL A 219 -3.88 11.71 -8.27
N ALA A 220 -3.69 12.84 -8.97
CA ALA A 220 -4.40 13.12 -10.23
C ALA A 220 -4.17 12.04 -11.31
N ARG A 221 -2.98 11.42 -11.34
CA ARG A 221 -2.60 10.37 -12.29
C ARG A 221 -3.09 8.97 -11.95
N LEU A 222 -3.56 8.72 -10.73
CA LEU A 222 -4.04 7.39 -10.34
C LEU A 222 -5.23 6.97 -11.20
N ASP A 223 -5.23 5.74 -11.68
CA ASP A 223 -6.29 5.19 -12.53
C ASP A 223 -6.64 3.77 -12.05
N PRO A 224 -7.73 3.62 -11.27
CA PRO A 224 -8.04 2.34 -10.66
C PRO A 224 -8.39 1.27 -11.70
N ASP A 225 -8.84 1.63 -12.91
CA ASP A 225 -9.12 0.66 -13.97
C ASP A 225 -7.84 0.09 -14.58
N VAL A 226 -6.84 0.95 -14.82
CA VAL A 226 -5.50 0.52 -15.26
C VAL A 226 -4.83 -0.35 -14.19
N ASP A 227 -5.00 0.01 -12.92
CA ASP A 227 -4.44 -0.70 -11.76
C ASP A 227 -5.07 -2.10 -11.61
N ILE A 228 -6.40 -2.20 -11.70
CA ILE A 228 -7.10 -3.50 -11.66
C ILE A 228 -6.69 -4.37 -12.84
N ALA A 229 -6.61 -3.79 -14.05
CA ALA A 229 -6.13 -4.51 -15.22
C ALA A 229 -4.68 -4.98 -15.05
N PHE A 230 -3.85 -4.21 -14.35
CA PHE A 230 -2.49 -4.61 -14.00
C PHE A 230 -2.46 -5.79 -13.04
N LEU A 231 -3.23 -5.76 -11.95
CA LEU A 231 -3.35 -6.90 -11.03
C LEU A 231 -3.88 -8.17 -11.73
N ARG A 232 -4.85 -8.02 -12.64
CA ARG A 232 -5.34 -9.14 -13.48
C ARG A 232 -4.27 -9.71 -14.39
N ARG A 233 -3.43 -8.86 -15.00
CA ARG A 233 -2.27 -9.33 -15.75
C ARG A 233 -1.26 -10.06 -14.86
N CYS A 234 -1.16 -9.71 -13.58
CA CYS A 234 -0.39 -10.46 -12.58
C CYS A 234 -1.07 -11.77 -12.13
N GLY A 235 -2.18 -12.16 -12.75
CA GLY A 235 -2.91 -13.40 -12.45
C GLY A 235 -3.82 -13.31 -11.22
N TRP A 236 -4.13 -12.11 -10.74
CA TRP A 236 -4.99 -11.93 -9.56
C TRP A 236 -6.34 -11.36 -9.96
N GLU A 237 -7.40 -11.81 -9.28
CA GLU A 237 -8.73 -11.20 -9.39
C GLU A 237 -9.05 -10.46 -8.08
N PRO A 238 -8.85 -9.13 -8.02
CA PRO A 238 -9.07 -8.35 -6.81
C PRO A 238 -10.54 -8.47 -6.36
N LYS A 239 -10.75 -8.77 -5.07
CA LYS A 239 -12.10 -8.88 -4.49
C LYS A 239 -12.66 -7.56 -3.96
N TYR A 240 -11.88 -6.49 -4.07
CA TYR A 240 -12.13 -5.14 -3.53
C TYR A 240 -12.29 -4.08 -4.64
N ILE A 241 -12.72 -4.48 -5.85
CA ILE A 241 -12.78 -3.61 -7.04
C ILE A 241 -13.61 -2.34 -6.79
N GLU A 242 -14.85 -2.47 -6.33
CA GLU A 242 -15.74 -1.34 -6.07
C GLU A 242 -15.19 -0.38 -5.00
N PRO A 243 -14.85 -0.83 -3.77
CA PRO A 243 -14.27 0.07 -2.78
C PRO A 243 -12.98 0.72 -3.25
N PHE A 244 -12.07 -0.03 -3.89
CA PHE A 244 -10.83 0.55 -4.41
C PHE A 244 -11.08 1.67 -5.43
N LYS A 245 -12.06 1.51 -6.33
CA LYS A 245 -12.47 2.55 -7.28
C LYS A 245 -13.06 3.77 -6.57
N ILE A 246 -13.91 3.55 -5.56
CA ILE A 246 -14.55 4.64 -4.81
C ILE A 246 -13.55 5.41 -3.97
N PHE A 247 -12.67 4.74 -3.22
CA PHE A 247 -11.60 5.40 -2.45
C PHE A 247 -10.63 6.16 -3.35
N THR A 248 -10.26 5.59 -4.51
CA THR A 248 -9.39 6.29 -5.47
C THR A 248 -10.10 7.52 -6.05
N THR A 249 -11.38 7.39 -6.44
CA THR A 249 -12.19 8.52 -6.93
C THR A 249 -12.33 9.61 -5.87
N PHE A 250 -12.64 9.23 -4.63
CA PHE A 250 -12.73 10.13 -3.49
C PHE A 250 -11.45 10.92 -3.29
N LEU A 251 -10.28 10.24 -3.24
CA LEU A 251 -8.99 10.92 -3.09
C LEU A 251 -8.72 11.91 -4.21
N LYS A 252 -8.99 11.53 -5.46
CA LYS A 252 -8.79 12.42 -6.62
C LYS A 252 -9.60 13.70 -6.51
N ILE A 253 -10.85 13.58 -6.09
CA ILE A 253 -11.76 14.73 -5.93
C ILE A 253 -11.39 15.55 -4.69
N ALA A 254 -11.13 14.93 -3.55
CA ALA A 254 -10.78 15.62 -2.31
C ALA A 254 -9.50 16.45 -2.48
N VAL A 255 -8.45 15.85 -3.06
CA VAL A 255 -7.17 16.51 -3.29
C VAL A 255 -7.31 17.63 -4.33
N SER A 256 -8.10 17.45 -5.40
CA SER A 256 -8.32 18.51 -6.40
C SER A 256 -9.12 19.71 -5.85
N GLN A 257 -9.96 19.48 -4.84
CA GLN A 257 -10.68 20.53 -4.12
C GLN A 257 -9.88 21.13 -2.96
N GLY A 258 -8.62 20.74 -2.76
CA GLY A 258 -7.76 21.29 -1.71
C GLY A 258 -8.08 20.78 -0.30
N ILE A 259 -8.88 19.72 -0.16
CA ILE A 259 -9.14 19.10 1.14
C ILE A 259 -7.85 18.45 1.64
N THR A 260 -7.43 18.83 2.85
CA THR A 260 -6.14 18.41 3.43
C THR A 260 -6.19 16.97 3.95
N THR A 261 -5.02 16.41 4.27
CA THR A 261 -4.88 15.08 4.87
C THR A 261 -5.75 14.88 6.12
N TYR A 262 -5.77 15.86 7.03
CA TYR A 262 -6.52 15.73 8.28
C TYR A 262 -8.03 15.62 8.00
N HIS A 263 -8.57 16.52 7.18
CA HIS A 263 -9.98 16.51 6.80
C HIS A 263 -10.37 15.27 6.00
N ILE A 264 -9.52 14.81 5.08
CA ILE A 264 -9.69 13.52 4.41
C ILE A 264 -9.84 12.40 5.45
N GLY A 265 -8.94 12.34 6.42
CA GLY A 265 -8.99 11.33 7.48
C GLY A 265 -10.26 11.41 8.34
N LEU A 266 -10.74 12.62 8.67
CA LEU A 266 -12.02 12.76 9.39
C LEU A 266 -13.20 12.16 8.60
N ILE A 267 -13.25 12.42 7.29
CA ILE A 267 -14.30 11.95 6.38
C ILE A 267 -14.31 10.42 6.27
N VAL A 268 -13.13 9.81 6.14
CA VAL A 268 -13.02 8.35 5.95
C VAL A 268 -12.93 7.56 7.25
N SER A 269 -12.81 8.20 8.41
CA SER A 269 -12.76 7.53 9.73
C SER A 269 -13.95 7.83 10.64
N PHE A 270 -15.04 8.35 10.08
CA PHE A 270 -16.27 8.68 10.80
C PHE A 270 -16.06 9.66 11.95
N LYS A 271 -15.16 10.63 11.76
CA LYS A 271 -14.83 11.68 12.74
C LYS A 271 -15.28 13.08 12.31
N CYS A 272 -16.09 13.18 11.26
CA CYS A 272 -16.77 14.43 10.94
C CYS A 272 -17.81 14.77 12.02
N ASN A 273 -17.93 16.05 12.35
CA ASN A 273 -18.98 16.55 13.25
C ASN A 273 -20.39 16.26 12.70
N ASP A 274 -20.57 16.41 11.39
CA ASP A 274 -21.78 15.98 10.68
C ASP A 274 -21.50 14.64 9.95
N PRO A 275 -22.15 13.54 10.40
CA PRO A 275 -21.95 12.20 9.81
C PRO A 275 -22.33 12.10 8.33
N SER A 276 -23.12 13.02 7.80
CA SER A 276 -23.50 13.04 6.38
C SER A 276 -22.33 13.41 5.45
N PHE A 277 -21.19 13.87 6.02
CA PHE A 277 -19.94 14.06 5.30
C PHE A 277 -19.03 12.83 5.32
N THR A 278 -19.40 11.73 5.97
CA THR A 278 -18.60 10.51 5.88
C THR A 278 -18.65 9.90 4.48
N LEU A 279 -17.56 9.29 4.02
CA LEU A 279 -17.54 8.64 2.71
C LEU A 279 -18.61 7.55 2.62
N GLN A 280 -18.83 6.79 3.70
CA GLN A 280 -19.92 5.81 3.79
C GLN A 280 -21.29 6.45 3.51
N ALA A 281 -21.65 7.54 4.20
CA ALA A 281 -22.94 8.21 3.99
C ALA A 281 -23.07 8.77 2.56
N MET A 282 -21.98 9.31 1.99
CA MET A 282 -21.99 9.79 0.60
C MET A 282 -22.32 8.65 -0.37
N VAL A 283 -21.70 7.48 -0.20
CA VAL A 283 -21.88 6.33 -1.08
C VAL A 283 -23.27 5.70 -0.91
N GLU A 284 -23.72 5.50 0.32
CA GLU A 284 -25.03 4.89 0.62
C GLU A 284 -26.21 5.76 0.17
N SER A 285 -26.00 7.08 0.04
CA SER A 285 -27.02 7.99 -0.49
C SER A 285 -27.27 7.84 -2.00
N VAL A 286 -26.47 7.02 -2.71
CA VAL A 286 -26.57 6.82 -4.16
C VAL A 286 -27.23 5.49 -4.48
N LYS A 287 -28.21 5.52 -5.39
CA LYS A 287 -28.88 4.32 -5.90
C LYS A 287 -27.87 3.42 -6.61
N ARG A 288 -27.90 2.12 -6.29
CA ARG A 288 -27.12 1.10 -6.98
C ARG A 288 -27.77 0.71 -8.31
N ASP A 289 -27.16 1.16 -9.41
CA ASP A 289 -27.51 0.84 -10.79
C ASP A 289 -26.24 0.72 -11.67
N GLY A 290 -26.40 0.58 -12.98
CA GLY A 290 -25.28 0.44 -13.92
C GLY A 290 -24.29 1.62 -13.93
N ASN A 291 -24.69 2.79 -13.41
CA ASN A 291 -23.87 4.00 -13.33
C ASN A 291 -23.42 4.31 -11.90
N PHE A 292 -23.51 3.34 -10.97
CA PHE A 292 -23.28 3.54 -9.54
C PHE A 292 -21.96 4.27 -9.23
N ILE A 293 -20.82 3.81 -9.76
CA ILE A 293 -19.51 4.42 -9.49
C ILE A 293 -19.44 5.88 -9.96
N LEU A 294 -19.99 6.18 -11.14
CA LEU A 294 -20.04 7.52 -11.69
C LEU A 294 -20.91 8.43 -10.82
N ASN A 295 -22.09 7.95 -10.44
CA ASN A 295 -23.03 8.69 -9.61
C ASN A 295 -22.48 8.96 -8.20
N VAL A 296 -21.74 7.99 -7.63
CA VAL A 296 -20.98 8.16 -6.38
C VAL A 296 -19.92 9.24 -6.55
N GLY A 297 -19.17 9.26 -7.65
CA GLY A 297 -18.20 10.32 -7.95
C GLY A 297 -18.84 11.72 -7.94
N ASN A 298 -19.96 11.89 -8.64
CA ASN A 298 -20.71 13.16 -8.66
C ASN A 298 -21.21 13.55 -7.26
N ARG A 299 -21.69 12.58 -6.48
CA ARG A 299 -22.15 12.80 -5.10
C ARG A 299 -21.02 13.25 -4.19
N ILE A 300 -19.86 12.57 -4.27
CA ILE A 300 -18.65 12.94 -3.54
C ILE A 300 -18.24 14.37 -3.91
N GLU A 301 -18.16 14.70 -5.19
CA GLU A 301 -17.75 16.03 -5.64
C GLU A 301 -18.61 17.14 -5.04
N LYS A 302 -19.94 16.97 -5.06
CA LYS A 302 -20.87 17.93 -4.46
C LYS A 302 -20.68 18.04 -2.94
N ARG A 303 -20.63 16.91 -2.23
CA ARG A 303 -20.53 16.90 -0.77
C ARG A 303 -19.19 17.43 -0.26
N LEU A 304 -18.11 17.24 -1.00
CA LEU A 304 -16.81 17.79 -0.65
C LEU A 304 -16.72 19.31 -0.84
N LYS A 305 -17.41 19.88 -1.85
CA LYS A 305 -17.54 21.34 -1.97
C LYS A 305 -18.29 21.94 -0.78
N GLU A 306 -19.39 21.28 -0.38
CA GLU A 306 -20.17 21.68 0.80
C GLU A 306 -19.36 21.55 2.09
N TYR A 307 -18.57 20.48 2.25
CA TYR A 307 -17.68 20.29 3.38
C TYR A 307 -16.60 21.38 3.44
N HIS A 308 -15.94 21.65 2.32
CA HIS A 308 -14.86 22.63 2.24
C HIS A 308 -15.34 24.05 2.52
N ALA A 309 -16.57 24.39 2.15
CA ALA A 309 -17.18 25.68 2.49
C ALA A 309 -17.57 25.82 3.97
N ALA A 310 -17.62 24.71 4.72
CA ALA A 310 -18.04 24.67 6.11
C ALA A 310 -16.88 24.64 7.12
N ILE A 311 -15.62 24.54 6.64
CA ILE A 311 -14.41 24.47 7.46
C ILE A 311 -13.57 25.75 7.37
#